data_AF-A0A3E0N0Y3-F1
#
_entry.id   AF-A0A3E0N0Y3-F1
#
_cell.length_a   1.000
_cell.length_b   1.000
_cell.length_c   1.000
_cell.angle_alpha   90.00
_cell.angle_beta   90.00
_cell.angle_gamma   90.00
#
_symmetry.space_group_name_H-M   'P 1'
#
loop_
_entity.id
_entity.type
_entity.pdbx_description
1 polymer ?
#
loop_
_entity_poly.entity_id
_entity_poly.type
_entity_poly.pdbx_seq_one_letter_code
_entity_poly.pdbx_strand_id
1 'polypeptide(L)'
;MPLKIGVMGGAGSEIPVEHLDQAMLLGEAVADADCVTITGACPGLPLAAARGAKRRGGTVIGISPALSLDEHAFKYESPTLAHDVLIFTGSGLMGREVVNIRSSDIVVIVGGSTGTLGELAIAYDEGKLIGVLTGSGGISDMVADILATCNKDTGARVIYDDKPRRLVEQLLDAYRTEHFRQPSVFCRGTSDVSSSPVEGSQQDVVCGMWVAPRKAAARRTRNGNRYVFCSLRCAERFDVEPNNFQPK
;
A
#
# COMPACT_ATOMS: atom_id res chain seq x y z
N MET A 1 5.38 -4.47 11.86
CA MET A 1 5.05 -5.13 10.58
C MET A 1 5.46 -4.20 9.45
N PRO A 2 6.19 -4.67 8.42
CA PRO A 2 6.51 -3.86 7.24
C PRO A 2 5.23 -3.46 6.49
N LEU A 3 5.27 -2.33 5.79
CA LEU A 3 4.17 -1.91 4.92
C LEU A 3 4.14 -2.77 3.66
N LYS A 4 2.94 -2.97 3.12
CA LYS A 4 2.67 -3.78 1.94
C LYS A 4 2.26 -2.85 0.80
N ILE A 5 3.08 -2.78 -0.25
CA ILE A 5 2.80 -1.99 -1.44
C ILE A 5 2.44 -2.94 -2.56
N GLY A 6 1.19 -2.83 -3.02
CA GLY A 6 0.67 -3.61 -4.13
C GLY A 6 0.98 -2.94 -5.46
N VAL A 7 1.58 -3.66 -6.42
CA VAL A 7 1.89 -3.15 -7.76
C VAL A 7 0.97 -3.82 -8.78
N MET A 8 0.12 -3.01 -9.39
CA MET A 8 -0.97 -3.41 -10.27
C MET A 8 -0.68 -2.94 -11.70
N GLY A 9 -0.84 -3.82 -12.68
CA GLY A 9 -0.47 -3.50 -14.05
C GLY A 9 -0.77 -4.63 -15.03
N GLY A 10 -0.60 -4.32 -16.31
CA GLY A 10 -0.92 -5.23 -17.41
C GLY A 10 0.00 -6.45 -17.47
N ALA A 11 -0.60 -7.58 -17.84
CA ALA A 11 0.10 -8.86 -18.03
C ALA A 11 0.29 -9.24 -19.52
N GLY A 12 0.06 -8.30 -20.44
CA GLY A 12 0.18 -8.53 -21.88
C GLY A 12 1.61 -8.79 -22.34
N SER A 13 1.76 -9.37 -23.54
CA SER A 13 3.05 -9.66 -24.18
C SER A 13 3.66 -8.43 -24.88
N GLU A 14 2.86 -7.44 -25.26
CA GLU A 14 3.28 -6.25 -26.01
C GLU A 14 3.51 -5.04 -25.08
N ILE A 15 4.30 -5.24 -24.02
CA ILE A 15 4.64 -4.16 -23.08
C ILE A 15 6.00 -3.58 -23.48
N PRO A 16 6.09 -2.26 -23.75
CA PRO A 16 7.37 -1.61 -24.04
C PRO A 16 8.42 -1.89 -22.96
N VAL A 17 9.66 -2.09 -23.40
CA VAL A 17 10.80 -2.39 -22.49
C VAL A 17 10.98 -1.30 -21.45
N GLU A 18 10.81 -0.04 -21.84
CA GLU A 18 10.86 1.12 -20.93
C GLU A 18 9.83 1.03 -19.79
N HIS A 19 8.62 0.53 -20.05
CA HIS A 19 7.60 0.35 -19.01
C HIS A 19 7.93 -0.83 -18.09
N LEU A 20 8.52 -1.90 -18.63
CA LEU A 20 9.04 -3.02 -17.83
C LEU A 20 10.18 -2.54 -16.91
N ASP A 21 11.09 -1.72 -17.42
CA ASP A 21 12.19 -1.13 -16.64
C ASP A 21 11.67 -0.20 -15.55
N GLN A 22 10.66 0.62 -15.84
CA GLN A 22 9.96 1.44 -14.85
C GLN A 22 9.32 0.62 -13.74
N ALA A 23 8.56 -0.43 -14.09
CA ALA A 23 7.94 -1.32 -13.09
C ALA A 23 8.99 -2.07 -12.26
N MET A 24 10.10 -2.43 -12.88
CA MET A 24 11.22 -3.06 -12.23
C MET A 24 11.92 -2.11 -11.23
N LEU A 25 12.20 -0.87 -11.62
CA LEU A 25 12.71 0.18 -10.72
C LEU A 25 11.72 0.50 -9.59
N LEU A 26 10.42 0.42 -9.86
CA LEU A 26 9.38 0.56 -8.83
C LEU A 26 9.51 -0.54 -7.77
N GLY A 27 9.64 -1.80 -8.19
CA GLY A 27 9.88 -2.91 -7.27
C GLY A 27 11.16 -2.77 -6.45
N GLU A 28 12.24 -2.29 -7.08
CA GLU A 28 13.50 -1.98 -6.36
C GLU A 28 13.29 -0.90 -5.29
N ALA A 29 12.57 0.17 -5.63
CA ALA A 29 12.28 1.27 -4.70
C ALA A 29 11.41 0.81 -3.52
N VAL A 30 10.42 -0.07 -3.74
CA VAL A 30 9.61 -0.66 -2.67
C VAL A 30 10.49 -1.47 -1.71
N ALA A 31 11.37 -2.31 -2.25
CA ALA A 31 12.26 -3.15 -1.44
C ALA A 31 13.31 -2.32 -0.67
N ASP A 32 13.92 -1.31 -1.30
CA ASP A 32 14.86 -0.39 -0.65
C ASP A 32 14.23 0.41 0.49
N ALA A 33 12.90 0.55 0.50
CA ALA A 33 12.14 1.20 1.56
C ALA A 33 11.68 0.22 2.67
N ASP A 34 12.24 -0.99 2.74
CA ASP A 34 11.90 -2.05 3.70
C ASP A 34 10.41 -2.44 3.68
N CYS A 35 9.77 -2.33 2.51
CA CYS A 35 8.38 -2.69 2.31
C CYS A 35 8.24 -4.05 1.61
N VAL A 36 7.13 -4.74 1.88
CA VAL A 36 6.73 -5.96 1.18
C VAL A 36 6.07 -5.58 -0.14
N THR A 37 6.50 -6.20 -1.24
CA THR A 37 5.84 -6.05 -2.54
C THR A 37 4.73 -7.08 -2.67
N ILE A 38 3.51 -6.64 -3.00
CA ILE A 38 2.40 -7.53 -3.37
C ILE A 38 2.11 -7.37 -4.86
N THR A 39 1.88 -8.49 -5.56
CA THR A 39 1.53 -8.49 -6.98
C THR A 39 0.40 -9.45 -7.28
N GLY A 40 -0.17 -9.34 -8.48
CA GLY A 40 -1.08 -10.33 -9.05
C GLY A 40 -0.38 -11.59 -9.58
N ALA A 41 0.85 -11.91 -9.16
CA ALA A 41 1.53 -13.16 -9.55
C ALA A 41 1.41 -13.54 -11.04
N CYS A 42 1.42 -12.57 -11.94
CA CYS A 42 1.16 -12.75 -13.37
C CYS A 42 2.32 -12.17 -14.19
N PRO A 43 2.44 -12.49 -15.49
CA PRO A 43 3.46 -11.92 -16.37
C PRO A 43 3.37 -10.40 -16.50
N GLY A 44 4.27 -9.80 -17.29
CA GLY A 44 4.26 -8.38 -17.59
C GLY A 44 4.76 -7.49 -16.46
N LEU A 45 4.08 -6.36 -16.22
CA LEU A 45 4.51 -5.33 -15.27
C LEU A 45 4.55 -5.84 -13.81
N PRO A 46 3.57 -6.62 -13.32
CA PRO A 46 3.64 -7.19 -11.97
C PRO A 46 4.87 -8.09 -11.76
N LEU A 47 5.23 -8.93 -12.75
CA LEU A 47 6.44 -9.75 -12.68
C LEU A 47 7.72 -8.92 -12.73
N ALA A 48 7.75 -7.84 -13.52
CA ALA A 48 8.90 -6.93 -13.58
C ALA A 48 9.16 -6.27 -12.22
N ALA A 49 8.10 -5.79 -11.56
CA ALA A 49 8.18 -5.26 -10.20
C ALA A 49 8.62 -6.32 -9.18
N ALA A 50 8.04 -7.52 -9.22
CA ALA A 50 8.46 -8.63 -8.36
C ALA A 50 9.97 -8.93 -8.51
N ARG A 51 10.48 -8.99 -9.75
CA ARG A 51 11.91 -9.20 -10.02
C ARG A 51 12.77 -8.07 -9.49
N GLY A 52 12.35 -6.82 -9.67
CA GLY A 52 13.04 -5.64 -9.11
C GLY A 52 13.17 -5.74 -7.60
N ALA A 53 12.07 -6.02 -6.90
CA ALA A 53 12.08 -6.20 -5.45
C ALA A 53 13.02 -7.34 -5.01
N LYS A 54 12.97 -8.50 -5.68
CA LYS A 54 13.87 -9.63 -5.38
C LYS A 54 15.35 -9.30 -5.56
N ARG A 55 15.73 -8.49 -6.55
CA ARG A 55 17.14 -8.09 -6.75
C ARG A 55 17.71 -7.28 -5.59
N ARG A 56 16.84 -6.58 -4.86
CA ARG A 56 17.21 -5.81 -3.66
C ARG A 56 17.05 -6.62 -2.38
N GLY A 57 16.78 -7.93 -2.47
CA GLY A 57 16.56 -8.79 -1.32
C GLY A 57 15.19 -8.60 -0.66
N GLY A 58 14.26 -7.89 -1.31
CA GLY A 58 12.91 -7.65 -0.79
C GLY A 58 12.06 -8.91 -0.73
N THR A 59 11.02 -8.85 0.12
CA THR A 59 9.99 -9.88 0.24
C THR A 59 8.87 -9.62 -0.76
N VAL A 60 8.51 -10.64 -1.54
CA VAL A 60 7.44 -10.56 -2.55
C VAL A 60 6.36 -11.60 -2.28
N ILE A 61 5.10 -11.14 -2.20
CA ILE A 61 3.92 -11.99 -2.08
C ILE A 61 3.11 -11.89 -3.37
N GLY A 62 2.89 -13.02 -4.04
CA GLY A 62 2.04 -13.10 -5.21
C GLY A 62 0.64 -13.61 -4.84
N ILE A 63 -0.41 -12.88 -5.21
CA ILE A 63 -1.78 -13.33 -5.05
C ILE A 63 -2.22 -13.97 -6.36
N SER A 64 -2.48 -15.28 -6.37
CA SER A 64 -2.80 -16.07 -7.56
C SER A 64 -4.31 -16.29 -7.73
N PRO A 65 -4.84 -16.28 -8.97
CA PRO A 65 -6.25 -16.60 -9.24
C PRO A 65 -6.57 -18.10 -9.05
N ALA A 66 -5.53 -18.94 -9.03
CA ALA A 66 -5.62 -20.39 -9.02
C ALA A 66 -5.96 -20.96 -7.63
N LEU A 67 -6.36 -22.23 -7.60
CA LEU A 67 -6.56 -23.07 -6.40
C LEU A 67 -5.27 -23.79 -5.95
N SER A 68 -4.28 -23.92 -6.84
CA SER A 68 -3.04 -24.64 -6.57
C SER A 68 -1.89 -24.10 -7.43
N LEU A 69 -0.66 -24.54 -7.12
CA LEU A 69 0.52 -24.25 -7.92
C LEU A 69 0.42 -24.82 -9.34
N ASP A 70 -0.19 -26.00 -9.49
CA ASP A 70 -0.40 -26.66 -10.77
C ASP A 70 -1.31 -25.82 -11.67
N GLU A 71 -2.48 -25.43 -11.15
CA GLU A 71 -3.40 -24.59 -11.91
C GLU A 71 -2.78 -23.21 -12.19
N HIS A 72 -2.01 -22.64 -11.26
CA HIS A 72 -1.29 -21.39 -11.47
C HIS A 72 -0.31 -21.47 -12.66
N ALA A 73 0.52 -22.51 -12.68
CA ALA A 73 1.57 -22.66 -13.69
C ALA A 73 1.03 -23.08 -15.06
N PHE A 74 0.04 -23.99 -15.10
CA PHE A 74 -0.38 -24.63 -16.35
C PHE A 74 -1.69 -24.13 -16.92
N LYS A 75 -2.65 -23.69 -16.09
CA LYS A 75 -3.91 -23.11 -16.59
C LYS A 75 -3.79 -21.60 -16.79
N TYR A 76 -3.17 -20.91 -15.83
CA TYR A 76 -3.00 -19.46 -15.89
C TYR A 76 -1.66 -19.02 -16.47
N GLU A 77 -0.78 -19.98 -16.84
CA GLU A 77 0.55 -19.73 -17.41
C GLU A 77 1.34 -18.66 -16.63
N SER A 78 1.15 -18.67 -15.32
CA SER A 78 1.62 -17.61 -14.44
C SER A 78 2.99 -17.94 -13.86
N PRO A 79 3.84 -16.92 -13.62
CA PRO A 79 5.22 -17.11 -13.19
C PRO A 79 5.30 -17.65 -11.77
N THR A 80 5.99 -18.78 -11.61
CA THR A 80 6.27 -19.41 -10.30
C THR A 80 7.52 -18.85 -9.61
N LEU A 81 8.30 -18.03 -10.31
CA LEU A 81 9.54 -17.42 -9.81
C LEU A 81 9.33 -15.94 -9.46
N ALA A 82 10.27 -15.39 -8.70
CA ALA A 82 10.27 -14.02 -8.17
C ALA A 82 9.21 -13.73 -7.08
N HIS A 83 8.65 -14.77 -6.47
CA HIS A 83 7.74 -14.67 -5.32
C HIS A 83 8.29 -15.53 -4.17
N ASP A 84 8.26 -15.02 -2.95
CA ASP A 84 8.61 -15.78 -1.74
C ASP A 84 7.41 -16.59 -1.22
N VAL A 85 6.21 -16.04 -1.41
CA VAL A 85 4.94 -16.65 -1.02
C VAL A 85 3.95 -16.47 -2.18
N LEU A 86 3.26 -17.56 -2.54
CA LEU A 86 2.10 -17.53 -3.42
C LEU A 86 0.82 -17.84 -2.62
N ILE A 87 -0.19 -16.98 -2.74
CA ILE A 87 -1.50 -17.17 -2.13
C ILE A 87 -2.49 -17.58 -3.22
N PHE A 88 -2.99 -18.82 -3.15
CA PHE A 88 -3.95 -19.36 -4.10
C PHE A 88 -5.38 -19.04 -3.66
N THR A 89 -6.04 -18.13 -4.37
CA THR A 89 -7.37 -17.63 -3.99
C THR A 89 -8.54 -18.46 -4.53
N GLY A 90 -8.32 -19.23 -5.61
CA GLY A 90 -9.38 -19.94 -6.33
C GLY A 90 -10.50 -19.08 -6.89
N SER A 91 -10.31 -17.76 -6.92
CA SER A 91 -11.38 -16.78 -7.20
C SER A 91 -11.36 -16.27 -8.64
N GLY A 92 -10.54 -16.88 -9.51
CA GLY A 92 -10.34 -16.42 -10.88
C GLY A 92 -9.62 -15.07 -10.96
N LEU A 93 -9.48 -14.54 -12.18
CA LEU A 93 -8.69 -13.32 -12.42
C LEU A 93 -9.27 -12.11 -11.69
N MET A 94 -10.58 -11.85 -11.86
CA MET A 94 -11.24 -10.69 -11.23
C MET A 94 -11.41 -10.84 -9.73
N GLY A 95 -11.78 -12.04 -9.23
CA GLY A 95 -11.98 -12.24 -7.79
C GLY A 95 -10.67 -12.10 -6.99
N ARG A 96 -9.53 -12.45 -7.60
CA ARG A 96 -8.21 -12.26 -7.01
C ARG A 96 -7.88 -10.79 -6.76
N GLU A 97 -8.29 -9.88 -7.64
CA GLU A 97 -7.97 -8.45 -7.56
C GLU A 97 -8.40 -7.86 -6.21
N VAL A 98 -9.58 -8.24 -5.71
CA VAL A 98 -10.07 -7.79 -4.40
C VAL A 98 -9.13 -8.18 -3.27
N VAL A 99 -8.63 -9.43 -3.26
CA VAL A 99 -7.69 -9.91 -2.24
C VAL A 99 -6.36 -9.14 -2.34
N ASN A 100 -5.89 -8.88 -3.56
CA ASN A 100 -4.66 -8.13 -3.81
C ASN A 100 -4.73 -6.69 -3.27
N ILE A 101 -5.82 -5.98 -3.60
CA ILE A 101 -6.06 -4.60 -3.15
C ILE A 101 -6.24 -4.53 -1.63
N ARG A 102 -7.00 -5.45 -1.04
CA ARG A 102 -7.24 -5.46 0.41
C ARG A 102 -6.02 -5.87 1.23
N SER A 103 -5.15 -6.70 0.66
CA SER A 103 -3.89 -7.09 1.30
C SER A 103 -2.82 -5.99 1.23
N SER A 104 -3.04 -4.96 0.42
CA SER A 104 -2.11 -3.84 0.23
C SER A 104 -2.47 -2.66 1.14
N ASP A 105 -1.46 -2.11 1.81
CA ASP A 105 -1.57 -0.86 2.59
C ASP A 105 -1.57 0.35 1.63
N ILE A 106 -0.84 0.26 0.52
CA ILE A 106 -0.74 1.25 -0.57
C ILE A 106 -0.86 0.50 -1.89
N VAL A 107 -1.61 1.04 -2.84
CA VAL A 107 -1.78 0.49 -4.19
C VAL A 107 -1.04 1.37 -5.20
N VAL A 108 -0.26 0.79 -6.09
CA VAL A 108 0.39 1.50 -7.19
C VAL A 108 -0.09 0.95 -8.52
N ILE A 109 -0.56 1.84 -9.38
CA ILE A 109 -1.00 1.55 -10.75
C ILE A 109 0.14 1.88 -11.72
N VAL A 110 0.52 0.92 -12.55
CA VAL A 110 1.54 1.06 -13.60
C VAL A 110 1.03 0.46 -14.91
N GLY A 111 1.12 1.23 -15.99
CA GLY A 111 0.65 0.83 -17.31
C GLY A 111 -0.81 0.36 -17.32
N GLY A 112 -1.04 -0.78 -17.95
CA GLY A 112 -2.23 -1.58 -17.71
C GLY A 112 -3.32 -1.50 -18.78
N SER A 113 -4.31 -2.37 -18.61
CA SER A 113 -5.48 -2.52 -19.47
C SER A 113 -6.73 -2.73 -18.61
N THR A 114 -7.76 -3.41 -19.10
CA THR A 114 -9.06 -3.58 -18.42
C THR A 114 -8.97 -4.17 -17.02
N GLY A 115 -8.08 -5.15 -16.77
CA GLY A 115 -7.86 -5.68 -15.42
C GLY A 115 -7.31 -4.63 -14.45
N THR A 116 -6.36 -3.82 -14.90
CA THR A 116 -5.79 -2.71 -14.12
C THR A 116 -6.83 -1.62 -13.85
N LEU A 117 -7.76 -1.39 -14.77
CA LEU A 117 -8.92 -0.52 -14.53
C LEU A 117 -9.85 -1.09 -13.44
N GLY A 118 -10.05 -2.41 -13.41
CA GLY A 118 -10.78 -3.10 -12.33
C GLY A 118 -10.09 -2.93 -10.97
N GLU A 119 -8.77 -3.14 -10.92
CA GLU A 119 -7.95 -2.92 -9.72
C GLU A 119 -8.01 -1.46 -9.23
N LEU A 120 -7.93 -0.49 -10.15
CA LEU A 120 -8.11 0.93 -9.85
C LEU A 120 -9.49 1.22 -9.28
N ALA A 121 -10.55 0.70 -9.90
CA ALA A 121 -11.92 0.92 -9.46
C ALA A 121 -12.14 0.39 -8.03
N ILE A 122 -11.64 -0.82 -7.72
CA ILE A 122 -11.70 -1.39 -6.37
C ILE A 122 -10.91 -0.50 -5.38
N ALA A 123 -9.67 -0.14 -5.71
CA ALA A 123 -8.84 0.70 -4.84
C ALA A 123 -9.49 2.06 -4.56
N TYR A 124 -10.05 2.67 -5.60
CA TYR A 124 -10.71 3.96 -5.51
C TYR A 124 -11.99 3.88 -4.69
N ASP A 125 -12.87 2.92 -4.96
CA ASP A 125 -14.12 2.75 -4.22
C ASP A 125 -13.89 2.37 -2.74
N GLU A 126 -12.80 1.66 -2.44
CA GLU A 126 -12.41 1.38 -1.07
C GLU A 126 -11.67 2.54 -0.39
N GLY A 127 -11.38 3.64 -1.08
CA GLY A 127 -10.74 4.82 -0.47
C GLY A 127 -9.26 4.62 -0.15
N LYS A 128 -8.55 3.82 -0.94
CA LYS A 128 -7.12 3.54 -0.73
C LYS A 128 -6.23 4.75 -1.00
N LEU A 129 -5.01 4.72 -0.46
CA LEU A 129 -3.89 5.53 -0.96
C LEU A 129 -3.35 4.88 -2.25
N ILE A 130 -3.46 5.61 -3.35
CA ILE A 130 -3.15 5.15 -4.69
C ILE A 130 -1.99 5.97 -5.26
N GLY A 131 -0.93 5.29 -5.69
CA GLY A 131 0.10 5.84 -6.55
C GLY A 131 -0.19 5.55 -8.01
N VAL A 132 0.08 6.49 -8.89
CA VAL A 132 -0.01 6.30 -10.34
C VAL A 132 1.35 6.64 -10.93
N LEU A 133 2.01 5.63 -11.50
CA LEU A 133 3.26 5.83 -12.23
C LEU A 133 2.93 6.32 -13.64
N THR A 134 2.96 7.63 -13.85
CA THR A 134 2.64 8.24 -15.15
C THR A 134 3.77 8.06 -16.15
N GLY A 135 3.46 8.19 -17.44
CA GLY A 135 4.39 7.88 -18.52
C GLY A 135 4.75 6.40 -18.59
N SER A 136 3.85 5.52 -18.12
CA SER A 136 3.98 4.06 -18.23
C SER A 136 2.89 3.43 -19.13
N GLY A 137 2.11 4.27 -19.81
CA GLY A 137 1.11 3.88 -20.81
C GLY A 137 -0.22 3.38 -20.24
N GLY A 138 -1.12 3.01 -21.15
CA GLY A 138 -2.37 2.31 -20.79
C GLY A 138 -3.25 3.08 -19.80
N ILE A 139 -3.83 2.35 -18.84
CA ILE A 139 -4.74 2.91 -17.83
C ILE A 139 -4.05 3.95 -16.94
N SER A 140 -2.77 3.76 -16.61
CA SER A 140 -2.03 4.67 -15.72
C SER A 140 -2.06 6.14 -16.19
N ASP A 141 -1.96 6.37 -17.50
CA ASP A 141 -1.98 7.73 -18.07
C ASP A 141 -3.39 8.31 -18.23
N MET A 142 -4.42 7.49 -18.06
CA MET A 142 -5.84 7.90 -18.12
C MET A 142 -6.49 8.05 -16.75
N VAL A 143 -5.81 7.71 -15.65
CA VAL A 143 -6.41 7.66 -14.30
C VAL A 143 -7.07 8.99 -13.93
N ALA A 144 -6.40 10.13 -14.19
CA ALA A 144 -6.95 11.45 -13.85
C ALA A 144 -8.30 11.72 -14.54
N ASP A 145 -8.41 11.42 -15.84
CA ASP A 145 -9.63 11.61 -16.62
C ASP A 145 -10.74 10.65 -16.20
N ILE A 146 -10.37 9.40 -15.92
CA ILE A 146 -11.31 8.36 -15.46
C ILE A 146 -11.93 8.78 -14.13
N LEU A 147 -11.11 9.17 -13.15
CA LEU A 147 -11.60 9.57 -11.84
C LEU A 147 -12.41 10.86 -11.88
N ALA A 148 -12.01 11.83 -12.70
CA ALA A 148 -12.79 13.04 -12.94
C ALA A 148 -14.17 12.72 -13.55
N THR A 149 -14.23 11.73 -14.45
CA THR A 149 -15.49 11.28 -15.07
C THR A 149 -16.39 10.55 -14.06
N CYS A 150 -15.82 9.73 -13.17
CA CYS A 150 -16.59 9.03 -12.15
C CYS A 150 -17.27 9.97 -11.14
N ASN A 151 -16.65 11.13 -10.85
CA ASN A 151 -17.20 12.19 -10.00
C ASN A 151 -17.80 11.68 -8.67
N LYS A 152 -17.04 10.85 -7.94
CA LYS A 152 -17.48 10.20 -6.70
C LYS A 152 -16.46 10.46 -5.59
N ASP A 153 -16.85 11.11 -4.50
CA ASP A 153 -15.98 11.23 -3.33
C ASP A 153 -15.94 9.90 -2.56
N THR A 154 -14.91 9.10 -2.85
CA THR A 154 -14.61 7.87 -2.14
C THR A 154 -13.57 8.09 -1.05
N GLY A 155 -12.99 9.28 -0.90
CA GLY A 155 -11.89 9.47 0.02
C GLY A 155 -10.56 8.83 -0.32
N ALA A 156 -10.45 8.19 -1.48
CA ALA A 156 -9.17 7.76 -1.99
C ALA A 156 -8.27 8.98 -2.18
N ARG A 157 -6.99 8.82 -1.85
CA ARG A 157 -5.97 9.81 -2.17
C ARG A 157 -5.13 9.27 -3.30
N VAL A 158 -4.95 10.07 -4.34
CA VAL A 158 -4.19 9.68 -5.53
C VAL A 158 -2.98 10.59 -5.69
N ILE A 159 -1.79 9.99 -5.80
CA ILE A 159 -0.52 10.68 -6.03
C ILE A 159 0.02 10.22 -7.39
N TYR A 160 0.43 11.18 -8.21
CA TYR A 160 0.92 10.95 -9.57
C TYR A 160 2.39 11.34 -9.66
N ASP A 161 3.19 10.49 -10.27
CA ASP A 161 4.61 10.77 -10.49
C ASP A 161 5.17 9.90 -11.61
N ASP A 162 6.13 10.41 -12.39
CA ASP A 162 6.76 9.69 -13.50
C ASP A 162 8.08 8.98 -13.09
N LYS A 163 8.55 9.19 -11.85
CA LYS A 163 9.77 8.60 -11.31
C LYS A 163 9.43 7.57 -10.23
N PRO A 164 9.73 6.27 -10.45
CA PRO A 164 9.33 5.19 -9.53
C PRO A 164 9.75 5.41 -8.06
N ARG A 165 11.00 5.83 -7.83
CA ARG A 165 11.52 6.05 -6.48
C ARG A 165 10.85 7.23 -5.78
N ARG A 166 10.67 8.35 -6.49
CA ARG A 166 10.02 9.56 -5.96
C ARG A 166 8.56 9.28 -5.62
N LEU A 167 7.86 8.51 -6.46
CA LEU A 167 6.50 8.05 -6.20
C LEU A 167 6.40 7.27 -4.88
N VAL A 168 7.28 6.28 -4.67
CA VAL A 168 7.31 5.48 -3.43
C VAL A 168 7.60 6.36 -2.21
N GLU A 169 8.55 7.28 -2.30
CA GLU A 169 8.88 8.22 -1.23
C GLU A 169 7.68 9.10 -0.85
N GLN A 170 6.99 9.68 -1.82
CA GLN A 170 5.80 10.50 -1.61
C GLN A 170 4.64 9.69 -1.00
N LEU A 171 4.41 8.46 -1.48
CA LEU A 171 3.37 7.59 -0.94
C LEU A 171 3.66 7.21 0.51
N LEU A 172 4.92 6.92 0.85
CA LEU A 172 5.31 6.60 2.22
C LEU A 172 5.20 7.81 3.13
N ASP A 173 5.55 9.00 2.66
CA ASP A 173 5.37 10.24 3.41
C ASP A 173 3.88 10.49 3.68
N ALA A 174 3.05 10.50 2.63
CA ALA A 174 1.59 10.63 2.72
C ALA A 174 0.96 9.58 3.64
N TYR A 175 1.45 8.34 3.58
CA TYR A 175 1.01 7.27 4.47
C TYR A 175 1.34 7.58 5.93
N ARG A 176 2.53 8.09 6.22
CA ARG A 176 3.01 8.36 7.60
C ARG A 176 2.40 9.62 8.20
N THR A 177 2.09 10.62 7.39
CA THR A 177 1.64 11.94 7.86
C THR A 177 0.12 12.08 7.90
N GLU A 178 -0.59 11.52 6.93
CA GLU A 178 -2.00 11.82 6.70
C GLU A 178 -2.90 10.58 6.64
N HIS A 179 -2.39 9.45 6.11
CA HIS A 179 -3.22 8.26 5.85
C HIS A 179 -3.06 7.13 6.88
N PHE A 180 -2.11 7.25 7.81
CA PHE A 180 -1.91 6.27 8.88
C PHE A 180 -3.22 6.15 9.66
N ARG A 181 -3.85 4.96 9.60
CA ARG A 181 -5.11 4.55 10.28
C ARG A 181 -6.42 4.75 9.50
N GLN A 182 -6.41 4.97 8.19
CA GLN A 182 -7.63 4.93 7.36
C GLN A 182 -7.52 3.97 6.16
N PRO A 183 -7.38 2.65 6.39
CA PRO A 183 -7.10 1.68 5.32
C PRO A 183 -8.24 1.45 4.32
N SER A 184 -9.45 1.97 4.61
CA SER A 184 -10.56 2.08 3.66
C SER A 184 -11.67 3.03 4.17
N VAL A 185 -12.59 3.44 3.28
CA VAL A 185 -13.81 4.23 3.61
C VAL A 185 -14.65 3.67 4.76
N PHE A 186 -14.57 2.37 5.02
CA PHE A 186 -15.33 1.73 6.11
C PHE A 186 -14.78 2.06 7.51
N CYS A 187 -13.63 2.75 7.60
CA CYS A 187 -13.10 3.28 8.85
C CYS A 187 -13.46 4.77 9.07
N ARG A 188 -14.07 5.45 8.09
CA ARG A 188 -14.58 6.82 8.23
C ARG A 188 -15.73 6.80 9.26
N GLY A 189 -15.54 7.51 10.37
CA GLY A 189 -16.49 7.53 11.50
C GLY A 189 -15.93 7.06 12.84
N THR A 190 -14.70 6.50 12.88
CA THR A 190 -13.96 6.36 14.16
C THR A 190 -13.02 7.55 14.43
N SER A 191 -12.80 8.38 13.42
CA SER A 191 -11.93 9.55 13.39
C SER A 191 -12.66 10.88 13.61
N ASP A 192 -13.64 10.94 14.51
CA ASP A 192 -13.76 12.17 15.32
C ASP A 192 -12.54 12.19 16.26
N VAL A 193 -11.40 12.60 15.72
CA VAL A 193 -10.24 13.05 16.46
C VAL A 193 -9.71 14.25 15.70
N SER A 194 -10.27 15.41 16.05
CA SER A 194 -9.78 16.71 15.63
C SER A 194 -8.27 16.80 15.84
N SER A 195 -7.58 17.41 14.88
CA SER A 195 -6.21 17.93 15.04
C SER A 195 -6.11 19.02 16.13
N SER A 196 -7.26 19.50 16.61
CA SER A 196 -7.40 20.37 17.77
C SER A 196 -7.55 19.54 19.07
N PRO A 197 -6.96 19.99 20.20
CA PRO A 197 -7.15 19.33 21.48
C PRO A 197 -8.64 19.28 21.82
N VAL A 198 -9.19 18.09 22.02
CA VAL A 198 -10.43 17.93 22.80
C VAL A 198 -10.05 18.02 24.26
N GLU A 199 -10.90 18.61 25.09
CA GLU A 199 -10.66 18.77 26.53
C GLU A 199 -10.25 17.43 27.16
N GLY A 200 -9.09 17.41 27.82
CA GLY A 200 -8.50 16.20 28.43
C GLY A 200 -7.66 15.31 27.50
N SER A 201 -7.51 15.64 26.22
CA SER A 201 -6.57 14.93 25.34
C SER A 201 -5.11 15.12 25.76
N GLN A 202 -4.29 14.09 25.58
CA GLN A 202 -2.86 14.10 25.87
C GLN A 202 -2.08 13.80 24.59
N GLN A 203 -0.93 14.45 24.42
CA GLN A 203 -0.11 14.27 23.23
C GLN A 203 0.74 12.99 23.36
N ASP A 204 0.70 12.14 22.34
CA ASP A 204 1.63 11.01 22.18
C ASP A 204 3.03 11.57 21.93
N VAL A 205 3.94 11.35 22.88
CA VAL A 205 5.32 11.87 22.87
C VAL A 205 6.18 11.34 21.72
N VAL A 206 5.77 10.26 21.06
CA VAL A 206 6.54 9.64 19.97
C VAL A 206 6.23 10.26 18.62
N CYS A 207 4.98 10.60 18.37
CA CYS A 207 4.53 11.12 17.06
C CYS A 207 3.93 12.52 17.11
N GLY A 208 3.66 13.06 18.30
CA GLY A 208 3.01 14.37 18.47
C GLY A 208 1.48 14.36 18.30
N MET A 209 0.85 13.19 18.16
CA MET A 209 -0.60 13.07 17.94
C MET A 209 -1.39 13.29 19.23
N TRP A 210 -2.46 14.07 19.20
CA TRP A 210 -3.40 14.20 20.33
C TRP A 210 -4.25 12.94 20.50
N VAL A 211 -4.26 12.40 21.71
CA VAL A 211 -4.98 11.17 22.07
C VAL A 211 -6.05 11.49 23.11
N ALA A 212 -7.31 11.28 22.76
CA ALA A 212 -8.42 11.45 23.70
C ALA A 212 -8.36 10.41 24.85
N PRO A 213 -8.82 10.75 26.08
CA PRO A 213 -8.68 9.92 27.28
C PRO A 213 -9.11 8.45 27.12
N ARG A 214 -10.14 8.19 26.32
CA ARG A 214 -10.71 6.85 26.10
C ARG A 214 -10.23 6.15 24.82
N LYS A 215 -9.53 6.86 23.92
CA LYS A 215 -9.11 6.33 22.60
C LYS A 215 -7.64 5.90 22.52
N ALA A 216 -6.90 5.92 23.62
CA ALA A 216 -5.50 5.49 23.63
C ALA A 216 -5.38 4.00 23.29
N ALA A 217 -4.58 3.66 22.28
CA ALA A 217 -4.29 2.28 21.89
C ALA A 217 -3.44 1.56 22.95
N ALA A 218 -2.61 2.32 23.68
CA ALA A 218 -1.85 1.85 24.82
C ALA A 218 -1.60 2.97 25.82
N ARG A 219 -1.25 2.58 27.05
CA ARG A 219 -0.84 3.50 28.12
C ARG A 219 0.42 2.94 28.80
N ARG A 220 1.32 3.82 29.23
CA ARG A 220 2.50 3.48 30.05
C ARG A 220 2.62 4.46 31.19
N THR A 221 3.25 4.02 32.27
CA THR A 221 3.62 4.89 33.38
C THR A 221 5.12 4.78 33.59
N ARG A 222 5.82 5.91 33.60
CA ARG A 222 7.27 5.96 33.83
C ARG A 222 7.62 7.23 34.58
N ASN A 223 8.45 7.11 35.62
CA ASN A 223 8.87 8.23 36.48
C ASN A 223 7.68 9.06 37.01
N GLY A 224 6.58 8.40 37.36
CA GLY A 224 5.34 9.06 37.82
C GLY A 224 4.47 9.67 36.73
N ASN A 225 4.97 9.82 35.50
CA ASN A 225 4.22 10.37 34.37
C ASN A 225 3.46 9.27 33.63
N ARG A 226 2.21 9.56 33.27
CA ARG A 226 1.38 8.70 32.42
C ARG A 226 1.53 9.14 30.97
N TYR A 227 1.79 8.18 30.10
CA TYR A 227 1.90 8.37 28.67
C TYR A 227 0.76 7.63 27.98
N VAL A 228 0.18 8.28 26.97
CA VAL A 228 -0.83 7.69 26.09
C VAL A 228 -0.25 7.56 24.70
N PHE A 229 -0.57 6.45 24.03
CA PHE A 229 -0.07 6.18 22.69
C PHE A 229 -1.20 6.04 21.70
N CYS A 230 -1.02 6.68 20.55
CA CYS A 230 -1.95 6.61 19.44
C CYS A 230 -1.97 5.19 18.86
N SER A 231 -0.87 4.46 18.92
CA SER A 231 -0.71 3.10 18.38
C SER A 231 0.17 2.22 19.26
N LEU A 232 0.06 0.90 19.09
CA LEU A 232 0.97 -0.06 19.74
C LEU A 232 2.42 0.17 19.31
N ARG A 233 2.68 0.57 18.06
CA ARG A 233 4.02 0.89 17.56
C ARG A 233 4.67 2.06 18.31
N CYS A 234 3.89 3.11 18.62
CA CYS A 234 4.41 4.23 19.42
C CYS A 234 4.71 3.78 20.85
N ALA A 235 3.86 2.93 21.45
CA ALA A 235 4.15 2.35 22.76
C ALA A 235 5.40 1.45 22.75
N GLU A 236 5.54 0.58 21.76
CA GLU A 236 6.73 -0.28 21.58
C GLU A 236 8.00 0.55 21.40
N ARG A 237 7.95 1.60 20.56
CA ARG A 237 9.10 2.49 20.36
C ARG A 237 9.46 3.24 21.65
N PHE A 238 8.46 3.67 22.41
CA PHE A 238 8.67 4.23 23.73
C PHE A 238 9.26 3.21 24.71
N ASP A 239 8.85 1.94 24.65
CA ASP A 239 9.38 0.89 25.53
C ASP A 239 10.87 0.59 25.23
N VAL A 240 11.30 0.70 23.96
CA VAL A 240 12.70 0.47 23.53
C VAL A 240 13.60 1.67 23.84
N GLU A 241 13.19 2.89 23.48
CA GLU A 241 14.00 4.11 23.64
C GLU A 241 13.29 5.22 24.47
N PRO A 242 12.87 4.93 25.70
CA PRO A 242 12.01 5.83 26.47
C PRO A 242 12.67 7.15 26.83
N ASN A 243 14.00 7.20 26.93
CA ASN A 243 14.73 8.41 27.29
C ASN A 243 14.77 9.44 26.15
N ASN A 244 14.44 9.03 24.92
CA ASN A 244 14.36 9.91 23.76
C ASN A 244 13.05 10.71 23.70
N PHE A 245 12.09 10.41 24.59
CA PHE A 245 10.77 11.02 24.59
C PHE A 245 10.50 11.68 25.94
N GLN A 246 10.35 13.00 25.94
CA GLN A 246 9.98 13.76 27.13
C GLN A 246 8.59 14.38 26.95
N PRO A 247 7.73 14.33 27.99
CA PRO A 247 6.49 15.08 27.96
C PRO A 247 6.82 16.57 27.88
N LYS A 248 6.14 17.28 26.98
CA LYS A 248 6.18 18.74 26.93
C LYS A 248 5.35 19.34 28.06
#